data_AF-A0A661T5S0-F1
#
_entry.id   AF-A0A661T5S0-F1
#
_cell.length_a   1.000
_cell.length_b   1.000
_cell.length_c   1.000
_cell.angle_alpha   90.00
_cell.angle_beta   90.00
_cell.angle_gamma   90.00
#
_symmetry.space_group_name_H-M   'P 1'
#
loop_
_entity.id
_entity.type
_entity.pdbx_description
1 polymer ?
#
loop_
_entity_poly.entity_id
_entity_poly.type
_entity_poly.pdbx_seq_one_letter_code
_entity_poly.pdbx_strand_id
1 'polypeptide(L)' 'MLYEFDGRTPRVGKDSFVSEVANVIGDVIIGDNCYIGHGAI' A
#
# COMPACT_ATOMS: atom_id res chain seq x y z
N MET A 1 0.80 -6.82 1.87
CA MET A 1 0.09 -6.52 3.14
C MET A 1 0.08 -5.03 3.44
N LEU A 2 -1.04 -4.52 3.97
CA LEU A 2 -1.22 -3.14 4.40
C LEU A 2 -1.35 -3.13 5.94
N TYR A 3 -0.55 -2.31 6.62
CA TYR A 3 -0.50 -2.29 8.09
C TYR A 3 -0.81 -0.92 8.66
N GLU A 4 -1.69 -0.90 9.66
CA GLU A 4 -1.89 0.29 10.48
C GLU A 4 -0.67 0.54 11.37
N PHE A 5 -0.25 1.79 11.45
CA PHE A 5 0.76 2.26 12.40
C PHE A 5 0.38 3.64 12.91
N ASP A 6 0.46 3.83 14.23
CA ASP A 6 0.11 5.10 14.90
C ASP A 6 -1.30 5.62 14.53
N GLY A 7 -2.27 4.70 14.45
CA GLY A 7 -3.66 5.02 14.07
C GLY A 7 -3.85 5.41 12.60
N ARG A 8 -2.85 5.16 11.73
CA ARG A 8 -2.91 5.46 10.29
C ARG A 8 -2.78 4.20 9.46
N THR A 9 -3.77 3.96 8.61
CA THR A 9 -3.83 2.83 7.69
C THR A 9 -3.56 3.30 6.26
N PRO A 10 -2.73 2.57 5.48
CA PRO A 10 -2.47 2.90 4.08
C PRO A 10 -3.75 3.00 3.25
N ARG A 11 -3.80 3.98 2.35
CA ARG A 11 -4.91 4.16 1.41
C ARG A 11 -4.46 3.84 0.00
N VAL A 12 -5.21 2.98 -0.68
CA VAL A 12 -4.93 2.55 -2.05
C VAL A 12 -5.96 3.16 -2.99
N GLY A 13 -5.48 3.85 -4.03
CA GLY A 13 -6.29 4.40 -5.11
C GLY A 13 -6.94 3.33 -5.98
N LYS A 14 -7.80 3.77 -6.88
CA LYS A 14 -8.52 2.89 -7.82
C LYS A 14 -7.56 2.30 -8.84
N ASP A 15 -7.91 1.11 -9.34
CA ASP A 15 -7.19 0.43 -10.41
C ASP A 15 -5.69 0.24 -10.09
N SER A 16 -5.36 0.17 -8.80
CA SER A 16 -4.01 -0.04 -8.29
C SER A 16 -3.84 -1.47 -7.80
N PHE A 17 -2.68 -2.05 -8.09
CA PHE A 17 -2.30 -3.37 -7.63
C PHE A 17 -1.23 -3.28 -6.56
N VAL A 18 -1.45 -3.94 -5.43
CA VAL A 18 -0.44 -4.14 -4.39
C VAL A 18 -0.19 -5.62 -4.26
N SER A 19 1.05 -6.04 -4.51
CA SER A 19 1.44 -7.43 -4.32
C SER A 19 1.17 -7.89 -2.88
N GLU A 20 0.66 -9.11 -2.72
CA GLU A 20 0.36 -9.69 -1.41
C GLU A 20 1.60 -9.73 -0.50
N VAL A 21 2.79 -9.90 -1.10
CA VAL A 21 4.09 -9.95 -0.41
C VAL A 21 4.83 -8.60 -0.35
N ALA A 22 4.23 -7.51 -0.81
CA ALA A 22 4.72 -6.16 -0.51
C ALA A 22 4.33 -5.75 0.91
N ASN A 23 5.05 -4.81 1.51
CA ASN A 23 4.68 -4.21 2.80
C ASN A 23 4.40 -2.72 2.59
N VAL A 24 3.27 -2.23 3.11
CA VAL A 24 2.94 -0.79 3.13
C VAL A 24 2.43 -0.48 4.53
N ILE A 25 3.03 0.50 5.21
CA ILE A 25 2.87 0.68 6.67
C ILE A 25 2.58 2.14 7.00
N GLY A 26 1.53 2.40 7.78
CA GLY A 26 1.26 3.72 8.34
C GLY A 26 0.62 4.72 7.37
N ASP A 27 1.07 5.96 7.42
CA ASP A 27 0.51 7.09 6.65
C ASP A 27 0.97 7.10 5.19
N VAL A 28 0.49 6.16 4.40
CA VAL A 28 0.82 6.03 2.98
C VAL A 28 -0.41 6.24 2.12
N ILE A 29 -0.27 7.04 1.07
CA ILE A 29 -1.28 7.23 0.02
C ILE A 29 -0.70 6.73 -1.29
N ILE A 30 -1.26 5.64 -1.80
CA ILE A 30 -1.01 5.14 -3.15
C ILE A 30 -2.07 5.74 -4.07
N GLY A 31 -1.65 6.41 -5.15
CA GLY A 31 -2.55 7.02 -6.12
C GLY A 31 -3.33 6.00 -6.96
N ASP A 32 -4.13 6.51 -7.90
CA ASP A 32 -4.82 5.67 -8.87
C ASP A 32 -3.82 5.09 -9.90
N ASN A 33 -4.13 3.92 -10.48
CA ASN A 33 -3.36 3.26 -11.55
C ASN A 33 -1.88 2.97 -11.17
N CYS A 34 -1.62 2.64 -9.92
CA CYS A 34 -0.28 2.32 -9.41
C CYS A 34 -0.02 0.81 -9.36
N TYR A 35 1.25 0.41 -9.52
CA TYR A 35 1.71 -0.95 -9.33
C TYR A 35 2.78 -1.01 -8.24
N ILE A 36 2.47 -1.70 -7.13
CA ILE A 36 3.43 -1.99 -6.06
C ILE A 36 3.88 -3.44 -6.20
N GLY A 37 5.12 -3.59 -6.67
CA GLY A 37 5.73 -4.87 -6.99
C GLY A 37 6.02 -5.75 -5.78
N HIS A 38 6.33 -7.02 -6.06
CA HIS A 38 6.67 -8.02 -5.05
C HIS A 38 7.92 -7.59 -4.28
N GLY A 39 7.88 -7.68 -2.95
CA GLY A 39 9.01 -7.38 -2.08
C GLY A 39 9.29 -5.87 -1.88
N ALA A 40 8.45 -4.99 -2.41
CA ALA A 40 8.51 -3.56 -2.07
C ALA A 40 8.18 -3.35 -0.57
N ILE A 41 8.85 -2.38 0.05
CA ILE A 41 8.66 -1.95 1.45
C ILE A 41 8.59 -0.42 1.46
#